data_AF-A0A846PRK2-F1
#
_entry.id   AF-A0A846PRK2-F1
#
_cell.length_a   1.000
_cell.length_b   1.000
_cell.length_c   1.000
_cell.angle_alpha   90.00
_cell.angle_beta   90.00
_cell.angle_gamma   90.00
#
_symmetry.space_group_name_H-M   'P 1'
#
loop_
_entity.id
_entity.type
_entity.pdbx_description
1 polymer ?
#
loop_
_entity_poly.entity_id
_entity_poly.type
_entity_poly.pdbx_seq_one_letter_code
_entity_poly.pdbx_strand_id
1 'polypeptide(L)'
;MKAWKIIVAGIVVAIIAQIIHSIEAMATMDFYMDPDYFAVWSKIMMPGPGPPPTEFYYYSIIFGIITGIIYAVIYAMIKKSVPGKTILKQGLYFGFLLFLLGIPHFLSIYLLINLPALLLVYWAITGLIVNLINGVIIAYIVK
;
A
#
# COMPACT_ATOMS: atom_id res chain seq x y z
N MET A 1 -2.92 -16.00 19.50
CA MET A 1 -2.49 -15.85 18.09
C MET A 1 -1.03 -16.27 18.00
N LYS A 2 -0.61 -16.99 16.95
CA LYS A 2 0.80 -17.39 16.80
C LYS A 2 1.56 -16.30 16.04
N ALA A 3 2.71 -15.86 16.56
CA ALA A 3 3.51 -14.77 16.00
C ALA A 3 3.92 -15.00 14.52
N TRP A 4 4.20 -16.24 14.14
CA TRP A 4 4.57 -16.56 12.75
C TRP A 4 3.46 -16.23 11.72
N LYS A 5 2.18 -16.27 12.11
CA LYS A 5 1.07 -15.90 11.20
C LYS A 5 1.13 -14.41 10.82
N ILE A 6 1.56 -13.56 11.73
CA ILE A 6 1.74 -12.12 11.47
C ILE A 6 2.87 -11.89 10.48
N ILE A 7 3.99 -12.59 10.65
CA ILE A 7 5.15 -12.50 9.75
C ILE A 7 4.76 -12.97 8.35
N VAL A 8 4.09 -14.14 8.25
CA VAL A 8 3.62 -14.68 6.97
C VAL A 8 2.63 -13.71 6.29
N ALA A 9 1.69 -13.13 7.05
CA ALA A 9 0.78 -12.13 6.51
C ALA A 9 1.54 -10.92 5.94
N GLY A 10 2.57 -10.44 6.63
CA GLY A 10 3.41 -9.35 6.15
C GLY A 10 4.10 -9.64 4.83
N ILE A 11 4.70 -10.82 4.69
CA ILE A 11 5.39 -11.24 3.47
C ILE A 11 4.40 -11.37 2.31
N VAL A 12 3.26 -12.04 2.52
CA VAL A 12 2.26 -12.24 1.45
C VAL A 12 1.65 -10.92 1.00
N VAL A 13 1.34 -10.01 1.93
CA VAL A 13 0.86 -8.66 1.62
C VAL A 13 1.90 -7.89 0.79
N ALA A 14 3.18 -7.94 1.17
CA ALA A 14 4.23 -7.25 0.43
C ALA A 14 4.37 -7.76 -1.01
N ILE A 15 4.30 -9.09 -1.22
CA ILE A 15 4.37 -9.70 -2.56
C ILE A 15 3.22 -9.22 -3.43
N ILE A 16 1.99 -9.27 -2.90
CA ILE A 16 0.80 -8.86 -3.66
C ILE A 16 0.82 -7.37 -3.97
N ALA A 17 1.17 -6.54 -2.98
CA ALA A 17 1.34 -5.10 -3.20
C ALA A 17 2.40 -4.82 -4.28
N GLN A 18 3.54 -5.52 -4.25
CA GLN A 18 4.60 -5.31 -5.23
C GLN A 18 4.14 -5.62 -6.66
N ILE A 19 3.37 -6.69 -6.86
CA ILE A 19 2.82 -7.04 -8.18
C ILE A 19 1.90 -5.92 -8.67
N ILE A 20 0.97 -5.47 -7.83
CA ILE A 20 -0.01 -4.45 -8.20
C ILE A 20 0.67 -3.10 -8.47
N HIS A 21 1.61 -2.69 -7.62
CA HIS A 21 2.39 -1.46 -7.83
C HIS A 21 3.26 -1.52 -9.08
N SER A 22 3.79 -2.68 -9.44
CA SER A 22 4.56 -2.83 -10.68
C SER A 22 3.68 -2.62 -11.91
N ILE A 23 2.44 -3.12 -11.88
CA ILE A 23 1.45 -2.92 -12.95
C ILE A 23 1.02 -1.45 -13.01
N GLU A 24 0.72 -0.83 -11.86
CA GLU A 24 0.35 0.59 -11.80
C GLU A 24 1.48 1.47 -12.31
N ALA A 25 2.73 1.25 -11.89
CA ALA A 25 3.88 2.01 -12.35
C ALA A 25 4.07 1.97 -13.87
N MET A 26 3.74 0.86 -14.55
CA MET A 26 3.74 0.79 -16.01
C MET A 26 2.67 1.70 -16.64
N ALA A 27 1.50 1.79 -16.00
CA ALA A 27 0.40 2.63 -16.47
C ALA A 27 0.58 4.12 -16.15
N THR A 28 1.39 4.45 -15.14
CA THR A 28 1.63 5.82 -14.67
C THR A 28 3.06 6.31 -14.96
N MET A 29 3.82 5.57 -15.78
CA MET A 29 5.23 5.85 -16.08
C MET A 29 5.48 7.27 -16.58
N ASP A 30 4.56 7.80 -17.41
CA ASP A 30 4.69 9.15 -17.96
C ASP A 30 4.76 10.22 -16.87
N PHE A 31 4.03 10.06 -15.74
CA PHE A 31 4.11 10.98 -14.62
C PHE A 31 5.46 10.93 -13.89
N TYR A 32 6.09 9.76 -13.84
CA TYR A 32 7.38 9.58 -13.19
C TYR A 32 8.56 10.03 -14.07
N MET A 33 8.35 10.12 -15.39
CA MET A 33 9.36 10.54 -16.37
C MET A 33 9.26 12.02 -16.75
N ASP A 34 8.20 12.71 -16.30
CA ASP A 34 8.03 14.14 -16.52
C ASP A 34 9.01 14.96 -15.65
N PRO A 35 9.94 15.71 -16.26
CA PRO A 35 10.93 16.51 -15.55
C PRO A 35 10.35 17.52 -14.56
N ASP A 36 9.12 17.99 -14.77
CA ASP A 36 8.46 18.97 -13.91
C ASP A 36 8.22 18.44 -12.49
N TYR A 37 8.20 17.10 -12.31
CA TYR A 37 7.98 16.45 -11.01
C TYR A 37 9.25 15.86 -10.38
N PHE A 38 10.41 15.96 -11.01
CA PHE A 38 11.63 15.32 -10.46
C PHE A 38 12.03 15.86 -9.10
N ALA A 39 11.76 17.14 -8.84
CA ALA A 39 12.09 17.79 -7.57
C ALA A 39 11.20 17.35 -6.39
N VAL A 40 10.02 16.75 -6.65
CA VAL A 40 9.11 16.34 -5.58
C VAL A 40 9.34 14.91 -5.08
N TRP A 41 10.10 14.11 -5.83
CA TRP A 41 10.44 12.74 -5.43
C TRP A 41 11.51 12.73 -4.33
N SER A 42 11.42 11.75 -3.44
CA SER A 42 12.45 11.56 -2.42
C SER A 42 13.80 11.23 -3.08
N LYS A 43 14.91 11.65 -2.46
CA LYS A 43 16.27 11.28 -2.92
C LYS A 43 16.53 9.77 -2.91
N ILE A 44 15.74 8.99 -2.17
CA ILE A 44 15.81 7.52 -2.17
C ILE A 44 15.23 6.99 -3.48
N MET A 45 14.11 7.55 -3.93
CA MET A 45 13.46 7.17 -5.18
C MET A 45 14.18 7.74 -6.40
N MET A 46 14.59 9.00 -6.36
CA MET A 46 15.20 9.70 -7.49
C MET A 46 16.35 10.59 -6.99
N PRO A 47 17.56 10.03 -6.80
CA PRO A 47 18.74 10.80 -6.37
C PRO A 47 19.23 11.79 -7.44
N GLY A 48 18.85 11.58 -8.70
CA GLY A 48 19.05 12.47 -9.83
C GLY A 48 18.07 12.11 -10.96
N PRO A 49 18.02 12.89 -12.05
CA PRO A 49 17.13 12.64 -13.18
C PRO A 49 17.36 11.24 -13.76
N GLY A 50 16.33 10.41 -13.78
CA GLY A 50 16.41 9.04 -14.30
C GLY A 50 15.61 8.03 -13.49
N PRO A 51 15.73 6.73 -13.83
CA PRO A 51 14.99 5.68 -13.16
C PRO A 51 15.43 5.50 -11.71
N PRO A 52 14.55 5.00 -10.82
CA PRO A 52 14.91 4.69 -9.46
C PRO A 52 16.06 3.68 -9.37
N PRO A 53 16.99 3.87 -8.42
CA PRO A 53 18.10 2.95 -8.24
C PRO A 53 17.61 1.67 -7.56
N THR A 54 18.38 0.58 -7.63
CA THR A 54 17.95 -0.74 -7.09
C THR A 54 17.71 -0.69 -5.58
N GLU A 55 18.37 0.20 -4.86
CA GLU A 55 18.17 0.43 -3.44
C GLU A 55 16.72 0.81 -3.11
N PHE A 56 16.08 1.61 -3.98
CA PHE A 56 14.66 1.98 -3.81
C PHE A 56 13.79 0.73 -3.78
N TYR A 57 14.03 -0.23 -4.67
CA TYR A 57 13.29 -1.50 -4.73
C TYR A 57 13.44 -2.31 -3.44
N TYR A 58 14.64 -2.38 -2.86
CA TYR A 58 14.84 -3.05 -1.57
C TYR A 58 14.09 -2.35 -0.44
N TYR A 59 14.10 -1.02 -0.39
CA TYR A 59 13.30 -0.27 0.58
C TYR A 59 11.81 -0.50 0.39
N SER A 60 11.30 -0.53 -0.85
CA SER A 60 9.89 -0.81 -1.15
C SER A 60 9.46 -2.18 -0.60
N ILE A 61 10.27 -3.22 -0.78
CA ILE A 61 9.98 -4.56 -0.23
C ILE A 61 9.97 -4.52 1.31
N ILE A 62 11.00 -3.94 1.93
CA ILE A 62 11.13 -3.88 3.38
C ILE A 62 9.93 -3.13 4.00
N PHE A 63 9.59 -1.96 3.44
CA PHE A 63 8.45 -1.17 3.91
C PHE A 63 7.12 -1.87 3.65
N GLY A 64 6.98 -2.60 2.54
CA GLY A 64 5.82 -3.45 2.28
C GLY A 64 5.64 -4.54 3.34
N ILE A 65 6.72 -5.23 3.72
CA ILE A 65 6.69 -6.27 4.77
C ILE A 65 6.32 -5.66 6.12
N ILE A 66 6.97 -4.55 6.51
CA ILE A 66 6.69 -3.85 7.77
C ILE A 66 5.22 -3.41 7.82
N THR A 67 4.72 -2.81 6.73
CA THR A 67 3.33 -2.37 6.61
C THR A 67 2.37 -3.54 6.76
N GLY A 68 2.62 -4.65 6.07
CA GLY A 68 1.79 -5.86 6.18
C GLY A 68 1.80 -6.48 7.58
N ILE A 69 2.94 -6.46 8.28
CA ILE A 69 3.04 -6.89 9.69
C ILE A 69 2.17 -5.98 10.58
N ILE A 70 2.28 -4.67 10.43
CA ILE A 70 1.49 -3.69 11.19
C ILE A 70 -0.01 -3.94 10.96
N TYR A 71 -0.44 -4.06 9.71
CA TYR A 71 -1.84 -4.32 9.38
C TYR A 71 -2.34 -5.66 9.96
N ALA A 72 -1.51 -6.71 9.92
CA ALA A 72 -1.84 -7.99 10.51
C ALA A 72 -2.00 -7.92 12.04
N VAL A 73 -1.13 -7.15 12.73
CA VAL A 73 -1.24 -6.89 14.18
C VAL A 73 -2.52 -6.12 14.49
N ILE A 74 -2.81 -5.05 13.75
CA ILE A 74 -4.04 -4.26 13.94
C ILE A 74 -5.26 -5.15 13.79
N TYR A 75 -5.34 -5.92 12.69
CA TYR A 75 -6.45 -6.85 12.47
C TYR A 75 -6.59 -7.84 13.63
N ALA A 76 -5.49 -8.41 14.12
CA ALA A 76 -5.53 -9.33 15.26
C ALA A 76 -6.14 -8.72 16.52
N MET A 77 -5.87 -7.44 16.77
CA MET A 77 -6.40 -6.69 17.92
C MET A 77 -7.89 -6.41 17.77
N ILE A 78 -8.34 -6.05 16.56
CA ILE A 78 -9.72 -5.56 16.33
C ILE A 78 -10.66 -6.58 15.69
N LYS A 79 -10.19 -7.77 15.28
CA LYS A 79 -10.99 -8.73 14.46
C LYS A 79 -12.35 -9.10 15.03
N LYS A 80 -12.51 -9.06 16.36
CA LYS A 80 -13.80 -9.34 17.02
C LYS A 80 -14.84 -8.23 16.80
N SER A 81 -14.37 -7.02 16.51
CA SER A 81 -15.19 -5.83 16.26
C SER A 81 -15.37 -5.53 14.78
N VAL A 82 -14.65 -6.22 13.89
CA VAL A 82 -14.79 -6.03 12.44
C VAL A 82 -16.12 -6.65 11.97
N PRO A 83 -17.00 -5.88 11.30
CA PRO A 83 -18.28 -6.39 10.83
C PRO A 83 -18.14 -7.57 9.86
N GLY A 84 -19.17 -8.43 9.82
CA GLY A 84 -19.28 -9.53 8.86
C GLY A 84 -19.31 -10.91 9.49
N LYS A 85 -20.16 -11.79 8.95
CA LYS A 85 -20.32 -13.18 9.42
C LYS A 85 -19.31 -14.16 8.82
N THR A 86 -18.61 -13.75 7.76
CA THR A 86 -17.63 -14.58 7.05
C THR A 86 -16.27 -13.90 7.03
N ILE A 87 -15.20 -14.70 6.97
CA ILE A 87 -13.81 -14.21 6.90
C ILE A 87 -13.62 -13.25 5.72
N LEU A 88 -14.20 -13.57 4.57
CA LEU A 88 -14.17 -12.71 3.39
C LEU A 88 -14.78 -11.33 3.68
N LYS A 89 -15.97 -11.27 4.29
CA LYS A 89 -16.61 -10.00 4.62
C LYS A 89 -15.80 -9.21 5.63
N GLN A 90 -15.30 -9.86 6.68
CA GLN A 90 -14.42 -9.20 7.67
C GLN A 90 -13.17 -8.63 7.02
N GLY A 91 -12.54 -9.39 6.11
CA GLY A 91 -11.37 -8.92 5.37
C GLY A 91 -11.66 -7.72 4.48
N LEU A 92 -12.78 -7.72 3.75
CA LEU A 92 -13.20 -6.58 2.94
C LEU A 92 -13.49 -5.34 3.78
N TYR A 93 -14.20 -5.47 4.91
CA TYR A 93 -14.44 -4.35 5.82
C TYR A 93 -13.12 -3.81 6.38
N PHE A 94 -12.22 -4.68 6.81
CA PHE A 94 -10.91 -4.26 7.32
C PHE A 94 -10.09 -3.55 6.24
N GLY A 95 -10.02 -4.10 5.03
CA GLY A 95 -9.34 -3.47 3.90
C GLY A 95 -9.94 -2.11 3.54
N PHE A 96 -11.25 -1.99 3.55
CA PHE A 96 -11.92 -0.71 3.32
C PHE A 96 -11.60 0.31 4.41
N LEU A 97 -11.55 -0.11 5.68
CA LEU A 97 -11.13 0.78 6.78
C LEU A 97 -9.67 1.26 6.59
N LEU A 98 -8.75 0.37 6.21
CA LEU A 98 -7.36 0.75 5.90
C LEU A 98 -7.30 1.77 4.76
N PHE A 99 -8.10 1.59 3.71
CA PHE A 99 -8.19 2.55 2.62
C PHE A 99 -8.69 3.92 3.11
N LEU A 100 -9.76 3.95 3.90
CA LEU A 100 -10.30 5.20 4.46
C LEU A 100 -9.28 5.94 5.32
N LEU A 101 -8.45 5.22 6.09
CA LEU A 101 -7.35 5.80 6.86
C LEU A 101 -6.28 6.45 5.97
N GLY A 102 -6.16 6.04 4.71
CA GLY A 102 -5.25 6.63 3.72
C GLY A 102 -5.80 7.91 3.06
N ILE A 103 -7.11 8.15 3.08
CA ILE A 103 -7.71 9.33 2.42
C ILE A 103 -7.14 10.66 2.93
N PRO A 104 -7.02 10.90 4.26
CA PRO A 104 -6.42 12.13 4.76
C PRO A 104 -4.98 12.35 4.27
N HIS A 105 -4.22 11.26 4.06
CA HIS A 105 -2.87 11.33 3.54
C HIS A 105 -2.85 11.80 2.08
N PHE A 106 -3.73 11.25 1.22
CA PHE A 106 -3.86 11.72 -0.17
C PHE A 106 -4.25 13.20 -0.27
N LEU A 107 -5.18 13.64 0.58
CA LEU A 107 -5.57 15.06 0.65
C LEU A 107 -4.40 15.94 1.09
N SER A 108 -3.59 15.47 2.04
CA SER A 108 -2.39 16.19 2.48
C SER A 108 -1.37 16.30 1.35
N ILE A 109 -1.12 15.23 0.59
CA ILE A 109 -0.23 15.26 -0.57
C ILE A 109 -0.74 16.25 -1.61
N TYR A 110 -2.03 16.23 -1.94
CA TYR A 110 -2.62 17.15 -2.92
C TYR A 110 -2.40 18.63 -2.57
N LEU A 111 -2.42 18.97 -1.27
CA LEU A 111 -2.24 20.34 -0.80
C LEU A 111 -0.76 20.74 -0.65
N LEU A 112 0.12 19.78 -0.37
CA LEU A 112 1.51 20.06 0.02
C LEU A 112 2.51 19.79 -1.09
N ILE A 113 2.21 18.88 -2.01
CA ILE A 113 3.12 18.43 -3.05
C ILE A 113 2.48 18.71 -4.42
N ASN A 114 3.24 19.39 -5.28
CA ASN A 114 2.80 19.73 -6.63
C ASN A 114 2.86 18.51 -7.57
N LEU A 115 1.95 17.56 -7.36
CA LEU A 115 1.76 16.39 -8.21
C LEU A 115 0.51 16.52 -9.08
N PRO A 116 0.48 15.90 -10.27
CA PRO A 116 -0.71 15.88 -11.10
C PRO A 116 -1.87 15.19 -10.36
N ALA A 117 -3.04 15.84 -10.32
CA ALA A 117 -4.22 15.30 -9.65
C ALA A 117 -4.61 13.89 -10.17
N LEU A 118 -4.39 13.64 -11.47
CA LEU A 118 -4.66 12.35 -12.08
C LEU A 118 -3.79 11.23 -11.50
N LEU A 119 -2.52 11.49 -11.17
CA LEU A 119 -1.64 10.52 -10.50
C LEU A 119 -2.19 10.14 -9.12
N LEU A 120 -2.68 11.12 -8.36
CA LEU A 120 -3.30 10.85 -7.06
C LEU A 120 -4.58 10.01 -7.18
N VAL A 121 -5.34 10.18 -8.26
CA VAL A 121 -6.50 9.32 -8.56
C VAL A 121 -6.05 7.88 -8.84
N TYR A 122 -5.00 7.69 -9.64
CA TYR A 122 -4.41 6.36 -9.85
C TYR A 122 -3.97 5.72 -8.53
N TRP A 123 -3.25 6.46 -7.68
CA TRP A 123 -2.82 5.96 -6.38
C TRP A 123 -3.98 5.65 -5.43
N ALA A 124 -5.05 6.45 -5.44
CA ALA A 124 -6.24 6.18 -4.64
C ALA A 124 -6.95 4.89 -5.09
N ILE A 125 -7.13 4.69 -6.41
CA ILE A 125 -7.75 3.48 -6.95
C ILE A 125 -6.89 2.25 -6.63
N THR A 126 -5.59 2.34 -6.88
CA THR A 126 -4.63 1.28 -6.56
C THR A 126 -4.61 0.98 -5.06
N GLY A 127 -4.59 2.02 -4.22
CA GLY A 127 -4.66 1.90 -2.76
C GLY A 127 -5.93 1.19 -2.30
N LEU A 128 -7.09 1.47 -2.91
CA LEU A 128 -8.33 0.76 -2.62
C LEU A 128 -8.21 -0.73 -2.96
N ILE A 129 -7.73 -1.06 -4.18
CA ILE A 129 -7.58 -2.45 -4.64
C ILE A 129 -6.62 -3.22 -3.73
N VAL A 130 -5.43 -2.66 -3.48
CA VAL A 130 -4.40 -3.25 -2.63
C VAL A 130 -4.93 -3.48 -1.22
N ASN A 131 -5.59 -2.48 -0.60
CA ASN A 131 -6.07 -2.61 0.76
C ASN A 131 -7.22 -3.63 0.88
N LEU A 132 -8.14 -3.71 -0.08
CA LEU A 132 -9.19 -4.73 -0.09
C LEU A 132 -8.61 -6.14 -0.16
N ILE A 133 -7.66 -6.38 -1.07
CA ILE A 133 -7.01 -7.68 -1.22
C ILE A 133 -6.21 -8.03 0.04
N ASN A 134 -5.43 -7.08 0.55
CA ASN A 134 -4.65 -7.25 1.78
C ASN A 134 -5.53 -7.55 2.98
N GLY A 135 -6.66 -6.85 3.14
CA GLY A 135 -7.60 -7.09 4.22
C GLY A 135 -8.14 -8.52 4.21
N VAL A 136 -8.46 -9.05 3.03
CA VAL A 136 -8.88 -10.44 2.86
C VAL A 136 -7.76 -11.42 3.19
N ILE A 137 -6.56 -11.22 2.65
CA ILE A 137 -5.37 -12.07 2.93
C ILE A 137 -5.09 -12.14 4.43
N ILE A 138 -5.04 -10.98 5.09
CA ILE A 138 -4.80 -10.88 6.53
C ILE A 138 -5.88 -11.62 7.30
N ALA A 139 -7.15 -11.43 6.97
CA ALA A 139 -8.26 -12.12 7.62
C ALA A 139 -8.14 -13.65 7.53
N TYR A 140 -7.73 -14.19 6.37
CA TYR A 140 -7.54 -15.62 6.17
C TYR A 140 -6.36 -16.20 6.97
N ILE A 141 -5.24 -15.48 7.03
CA ILE A 141 -4.02 -15.95 7.71
C ILE A 141 -4.16 -15.83 9.23
N VAL A 142 -4.66 -14.67 9.71
CA VAL A 142 -4.66 -14.25 11.12
C VAL A 142 -5.89 -14.73 11.91
N LYS A 143 -6.84 -15.42 11.25
CA LYS A 143 -7.96 -16.08 11.92
C LYS A 143 -7.54 -16.85 13.19
#